data_AF-A0A7X6FPB4-F1
#
_entry.id   AF-A0A7X6FPB4-F1
#
_cell.length_a   1.000
_cell.length_b   1.000
_cell.length_c   1.000
_cell.angle_alpha   90.00
_cell.angle_beta   90.00
_cell.angle_gamma   90.00
#
_symmetry.space_group_name_H-M   'P 1'
#
loop_
_entity.id
_entity.type
_entity.pdbx_description
1 polymer ?
#
loop_
_entity_poly.entity_id
_entity_poly.type
_entity_poly.pdbx_seq_one_letter_code
_entity_poly.pdbx_strand_id
1 'polypeptide(L)' 'MTGEPLRRFGVKISYLAAMASIFKSKTLKLHCIDPGSAIRITAPGSPENEFAILMPMRV' A
#
# COMPACT_ATOMS: atom_id res chain seq x y z
N MET A 1 -23.24 10.56 -6.37
CA MET A 1 -22.08 9.86 -5.79
C MET A 1 -22.52 9.23 -4.49
N THR A 2 -22.85 7.94 -4.49
CA THR A 2 -23.12 7.19 -3.27
C THR A 2 -21.79 7.04 -2.53
N GLY A 3 -21.55 7.90 -1.54
CA GLY A 3 -20.34 7.89 -0.74
C GLY A 3 -20.33 6.66 0.15
N GLU A 4 -19.98 5.49 -0.40
CA GLU A 4 -19.58 4.38 0.45
C GLU A 4 -18.40 4.85 1.30
N PRO A 5 -18.40 4.59 2.62
CA PRO A 5 -17.28 4.95 3.47
C PRO A 5 -16.03 4.26 2.93
N LEU A 6 -14.94 5.01 2.80
CA LEU A 6 -13.63 4.47 2.44
C LEU A 6 -13.39 3.22 3.30
N ARG A 7 -13.26 2.06 2.65
CA ARG A 7 -13.00 0.79 3.32
C ARG A 7 -11.68 0.94 4.10
N ARG A 8 -11.79 0.88 5.43
CA ARG A 8 -10.64 1.04 6.33
C ARG A 8 -9.82 -0.25 6.35
N PHE A 9 -8.50 -0.12 6.40
CA PHE A 9 -7.58 -1.25 6.57
C PHE A 9 -6.50 -0.88 7.58
N GLY A 10 -5.96 -1.89 8.27
CA GLY A 10 -4.85 -1.74 9.20
C GLY A 10 -3.55 -2.22 8.60
N VAL A 11 -2.44 -1.58 8.97
CA VAL A 11 -1.09 -2.07 8.66
C VAL A 11 -0.16 -1.73 9.82
N LYS A 12 0.94 -2.48 9.94
CA LYS A 12 2.03 -2.08 10.83
C LYS A 12 2.74 -0.86 10.24
N ILE A 13 2.64 0.28 10.90
CA ILE A 13 3.15 1.56 10.37
C ILE A 13 4.64 1.52 10.03
N SER A 14 5.45 0.77 10.80
CA SER A 14 6.88 0.64 10.55
C SER A 14 7.18 0.03 9.17
N TYR A 15 6.33 -0.89 8.69
CA TYR A 15 6.51 -1.49 7.36
C TYR A 15 6.15 -0.51 6.26
N LEU A 16 5.05 0.25 6.43
CA LEU A 16 4.66 1.27 5.46
C LEU A 16 5.73 2.37 5.36
N ALA A 17 6.26 2.84 6.50
CA ALA A 17 7.29 3.87 6.55
C ALA A 17 8.60 3.44 5.85
N ALA A 18 8.96 2.16 5.93
CA ALA A 18 10.16 1.63 5.27
C ALA A 18 10.05 1.63 3.73
N MET A 19 8.83 1.55 3.17
CA MET A 19 8.62 1.42 1.72
C MET A 19 9.18 2.61 0.93
N ALA A 20 9.04 3.84 1.43
CA ALA A 20 9.52 5.03 0.73
C ALA A 20 11.05 5.00 0.53
N SER A 21 11.78 4.48 1.52
CA SER A 21 13.23 4.30 1.42
C SER A 21 13.62 3.17 0.48
N ILE A 22 12.87 2.06 0.47
CA ILE A 22 13.14 0.90 -0.40
C ILE A 22 12.99 1.29 -1.87
N PHE A 23 11.87 1.93 -2.21
CA PHE A 23 11.58 2.40 -3.57
C PHE A 23 12.36 3.67 -3.96
N LYS A 24 13.13 4.27 -3.02
CA LYS A 24 13.81 5.56 -3.20
C LYS A 24 12.89 6.66 -3.77
N SER A 25 11.62 6.65 -3.34
CA SER A 25 10.58 7.52 -3.86
C SER A 25 9.87 8.26 -2.74
N LYS A 26 9.58 9.55 -2.97
CA LYS A 26 8.77 10.38 -2.07
C LYS A 26 7.28 10.06 -2.14
N THR A 27 6.86 9.38 -3.22
CA THR A 27 5.46 9.04 -3.48
C THR A 27 5.33 7.55 -3.75
N LEU A 28 4.37 6.91 -3.10
CA LEU A 28 4.03 5.52 -3.30
C LEU A 28 2.59 5.39 -3.77
N LYS A 29 2.32 4.40 -4.61
CA LYS A 29 0.97 4.02 -5.02
C LYS A 29 0.58 2.74 -4.29
N LEU A 30 -0.55 2.81 -3.59
CA LEU A 30 -1.14 1.66 -2.90
C LEU A 30 -2.34 1.16 -3.72
N HIS A 31 -2.35 -0.13 -4.00
CA HIS A 31 -3.49 -0.81 -4.61
C HIS A 31 -4.17 -1.67 -3.56
N CYS A 32 -5.24 -1.15 -2.98
CA CYS A 32 -6.05 -1.80 -1.96
C CYS A 32 -7.35 -2.31 -2.60
N ILE A 33 -7.52 -3.63 -2.67
CA ILE A 33 -8.74 -4.24 -3.22
C ILE A 33 -9.80 -4.35 -2.11
N ASP A 34 -9.43 -4.99 -0.98
CA ASP A 34 -10.30 -5.16 0.20
C ASP A 34 -9.50 -5.05 1.50
N PRO A 35 -10.13 -4.71 2.64
CA PRO A 35 -9.44 -4.56 3.94
C PRO A 35 -8.63 -5.76 4.42
N GLY A 36 -9.03 -6.97 4.07
CA GLY A 36 -8.35 -8.22 4.46
C GLY A 36 -7.37 -8.74 3.40
N SER A 37 -7.33 -8.12 2.23
CA SER A 37 -6.52 -8.56 1.10
C SER A 37 -5.14 -7.91 1.12
N ALA A 38 -4.16 -8.60 0.57
CA ALA A 38 -2.81 -8.08 0.41
C ALA A 38 -2.82 -6.73 -0.34
N ILE A 39 -2.05 -5.77 0.17
CA ILE A 39 -1.91 -4.43 -0.42
C ILE A 39 -0.67 -4.44 -1.29
N ARG A 40 -0.84 -4.17 -2.59
CA ARG A 40 0.30 -4.03 -3.51
C ARG A 40 0.78 -2.58 -3.51
N ILE A 41 2.08 -2.41 -3.34
CA ILE A 41 2.75 -1.10 -3.29
C ILE A 41 3.71 -0.99 -4.48
N THR A 42 3.64 0.12 -5.19
CA THR A 42 4.58 0.49 -6.26
C THR A 42 5.02 1.94 -6.11
N ALA A 43 6.04 2.35 -6.86
CA ALA A 43 6.46 3.74 -6.95
C ALA A 43 6.46 4.24 -8.41
N PRO A 44 6.24 5.54 -8.65
CA PRO A 44 6.44 6.13 -9.97
C PRO A 44 7.88 5.94 -10.45
N GLY A 45 8.07 5.40 -11.65
CA GLY A 45 9.40 5.20 -12.23
C GLY A 45 10.12 3.92 -11.81
N SER A 46 9.53 3.10 -10.93
CA SER A 46 10.01 1.74 -10.68
C SER A 46 9.92 0.88 -11.95
N PRO A 47 10.85 -0.08 -12.16
CA PRO A 47 10.73 -1.07 -13.23
C PRO A 47 9.38 -1.78 -13.20
N GLU A 48 8.92 -2.24 -14.36
CA GLU A 48 7.56 -2.79 -14.56
C GLU A 48 7.20 -3.93 -13.59
N ASN A 49 8.20 -4.65 -13.08
CA ASN A 49 8.03 -5.78 -12.18
C ASN A 49 8.50 -5.53 -10.73
N GLU A 50 8.86 -4.30 -10.38
CA GLU A 50 9.23 -3.96 -9.00
C GLU A 50 7.98 -3.57 -8.20
N PHE A 51 7.66 -4.38 -7.18
CA PHE A 51 6.57 -4.11 -6.26
C PHE A 51 6.84 -4.72 -4.90
N ALA A 52 6.15 -4.21 -3.88
CA ALA A 52 6.13 -4.77 -2.55
C ALA A 52 4.71 -5.20 -2.20
N ILE A 53 4.60 -6.22 -1.36
CA ILE A 53 3.32 -6.69 -0.82
C ILE A 53 3.31 -6.42 0.68
N LEU A 54 2.28 -5.73 1.13
CA LEU A 54 2.02 -5.45 2.54
C LEU A 54 0.75 -6.18 2.96
N MET A 55 0.88 -7.10 3.92
CA MET A 55 -0.28 -7.79 4.48
C MET A 55 -1.02 -6.88 5.45
N PRO A 56 -2.35 -6.74 5.32
CA PRO A 56 -3.13 -5.98 6.27
C PRO A 56 -3.18 -6.69 7.63
N MET A 57 -3.40 -5.90 8.67
CA MET A 57 -3.66 -6.36 10.03
C MET A 57 -5.13 -6.12 10.37
N ARG A 58 -5.70 -7.02 11.17
CA ARG A 58 -7.01 -6.79 11.78
C ARG A 58 -6.91 -5.59 12.72
N VAL A 59 -7.80 -4.61 12.56
CA VAL A 59 -7.95 -3.42 13.41
C VAL A 59 -9.24 -3.56 14.19
#